data_AF-A0A0F9RUK1-F1
#
_entry.id   AF-A0A0F9RUK1-F1
#
_cell.length_a   1.000
_cell.length_b   1.000
_cell.length_c   1.000
_cell.angle_alpha   90.00
_cell.angle_beta   90.00
_cell.angle_gamma   90.00
#
_symmetry.space_group_name_H-M   'P 1'
#
loop_
_entity.id
_entity.type
_entity.pdbx_description
1 polymer ?
#
loop_
_entity_poly.entity_id
_entity_poly.type
_entity_poly.pdbx_seq_one_letter_code
_entity_poly.pdbx_strand_id
1 'polypeptide(L)'
;MPKKLPVLPKDYNPGLMDRITPHFRARELWCPHCHVLPTKAFSDMLESLRVAFGKAINPSSVYRCEVHNKAVGGSRWSAHTYCNLYDEDNGPLGAIDIKIVRARKRDRFILLRAIYTLGFNMVEIADKHIHAAIVPKGHPMYMKHYSGFKSK
;
A
#
# COMPACT_ATOMS: atom_id res chain seq x y z
N MET A 1 18.00 -22.06 -4.27
CA MET A 1 18.90 -20.93 -3.97
C MET A 1 18.11 -19.63 -4.10
N PRO A 2 18.07 -18.74 -3.10
CA PRO A 2 17.38 -17.46 -3.26
C PRO A 2 18.13 -16.64 -4.33
N LYS A 3 17.43 -16.29 -5.42
CA LYS A 3 17.96 -15.41 -6.46
C LYS A 3 18.34 -14.09 -5.80
N LYS A 4 19.60 -13.67 -5.93
CA LYS A 4 20.06 -12.35 -5.48
C LYS A 4 19.12 -11.30 -6.07
N LEU A 5 18.51 -10.48 -5.21
CA LEU A 5 17.75 -9.32 -5.64
C LEU A 5 18.68 -8.40 -6.45
N PRO A 6 18.21 -7.83 -7.59
CA PRO A 6 19.06 -7.00 -8.41
C PRO A 6 19.48 -5.75 -7.63
N VAL A 7 20.80 -5.55 -7.53
CA VAL A 7 21.40 -4.32 -7.00
C VAL A 7 21.39 -3.28 -8.12
N LEU A 8 20.77 -2.13 -7.89
CA LEU A 8 20.69 -1.07 -8.88
C LEU A 8 22.09 -0.48 -9.17
N PRO A 9 22.44 -0.18 -10.45
CA PRO A 9 23.74 0.37 -10.83
C PRO A 9 24.03 1.75 -10.19
N LYS A 10 25.32 2.05 -9.99
CA LYS A 10 25.82 3.28 -9.33
C LYS A 10 25.55 4.57 -10.12
N ASP A 11 25.19 4.46 -11.39
CA ASP A 11 24.97 5.53 -12.37
C ASP A 11 23.48 5.74 -12.70
N TYR A 12 22.56 5.18 -11.90
CA TYR A 12 21.13 5.36 -12.06
C TYR A 12 20.71 6.84 -11.90
N ASN A 13 20.25 7.45 -13.00
CA ASN A 13 19.67 8.79 -13.04
C ASN A 13 18.14 8.72 -12.87
N PRO A 14 17.58 9.17 -11.73
CA PRO A 14 16.14 9.07 -11.43
C PRO A 14 15.26 10.05 -12.25
N GLY A 15 15.85 10.83 -13.16
CA GLY A 15 15.16 11.93 -13.83
C GLY A 15 14.17 11.54 -14.93
N LEU A 16 14.24 10.33 -15.51
CA LEU A 16 13.44 10.05 -16.71
C LEU A 16 12.77 8.67 -16.80
N MET A 17 13.03 7.70 -15.91
CA MET A 17 12.26 6.43 -15.83
C MET A 17 12.07 5.98 -14.37
N ASP A 18 11.48 6.86 -13.55
CA ASP A 18 11.29 6.71 -12.08
C ASP A 18 9.89 6.19 -11.69
N ARG A 19 9.05 5.89 -12.69
CA ARG A 19 7.64 5.49 -12.53
C ARG A 19 7.50 3.97 -12.53
N ILE A 20 6.90 3.44 -11.46
CA ILE A 20 6.57 2.01 -11.34
C ILE A 20 5.24 1.70 -12.02
N THR A 21 4.34 2.69 -12.02
CA THR A 21 3.08 2.67 -12.75
C THR A 21 2.88 4.03 -13.43
N PRO A 22 1.91 4.20 -14.34
CA PRO A 22 1.63 5.49 -14.95
C PRO A 22 1.53 6.65 -13.95
N HIS A 23 0.92 6.42 -12.78
CA HIS A 23 0.70 7.48 -11.79
C HIS A 23 1.67 7.45 -10.60
N PHE A 24 2.30 6.33 -10.26
CA PHE A 24 3.17 6.22 -9.08
C PHE A 24 4.66 6.15 -9.42
N ARG A 25 5.45 6.94 -8.71
CA ARG A 25 6.92 6.88 -8.69
C ARG A 25 7.42 5.86 -7.67
N ALA A 26 8.62 5.35 -7.88
CA ALA A 26 9.26 4.39 -6.96
C ALA A 26 9.31 4.91 -5.52
N ARG A 27 9.66 6.19 -5.35
CA ARG A 27 9.75 6.85 -4.03
C ARG A 27 8.44 6.94 -3.26
N GLU A 28 7.31 6.85 -3.95
CA GLU A 28 5.99 6.89 -3.32
C GLU A 28 5.59 5.53 -2.74
N LEU A 29 6.18 4.44 -3.25
CA LEU A 29 5.78 3.07 -2.91
C LEU A 29 6.83 2.30 -2.09
N TRP A 30 8.10 2.69 -2.16
CA TRP A 30 9.18 1.94 -1.52
C TRP A 30 9.17 2.03 0.01
N CYS A 31 9.80 1.06 0.65
CA CYS A 31 10.10 1.15 2.08
C CYS A 31 11.21 2.20 2.31
N PRO A 32 11.03 3.21 3.19
CA PRO A 32 12.06 4.22 3.46
C PRO A 32 13.36 3.66 4.06
N HIS A 33 13.32 2.47 4.67
CA HIS A 33 14.49 1.84 5.27
C HIS A 33 15.37 1.09 4.25
N CYS A 34 14.77 0.26 3.40
CA CYS A 34 15.51 -0.63 2.49
C CYS A 34 15.29 -0.35 1.00
N HIS A 35 14.44 0.62 0.65
CA HIS A 35 14.09 1.00 -0.72
C HIS A 35 13.48 -0.13 -1.59
N VAL A 36 13.11 -1.26 -0.96
CA VAL A 36 12.38 -2.33 -1.64
C VAL A 36 10.98 -1.85 -1.99
N LEU A 37 10.54 -2.20 -3.20
CA LEU A 37 9.23 -1.89 -3.74
C LEU A 37 8.22 -3.00 -3.44
N PRO A 38 6.91 -2.69 -3.45
CA PRO A 38 5.88 -3.71 -3.52
C PRO A 38 5.99 -4.53 -4.82
N THR A 39 5.34 -5.69 -4.86
CA THR A 39 5.25 -6.52 -6.07
C THR A 39 4.61 -5.74 -7.22
N LYS A 40 4.89 -6.17 -8.46
CA LYS A 40 4.24 -5.59 -9.64
C LYS A 40 2.71 -5.70 -9.53
N ALA A 41 2.21 -6.86 -9.10
CA ALA A 41 0.77 -7.09 -8.97
C ALA A 41 0.11 -6.11 -7.98
N PHE A 42 0.73 -5.85 -6.83
CA PHE A 42 0.22 -4.86 -5.88
C PHE A 42 0.36 -3.43 -6.42
N SER A 43 1.44 -3.12 -7.14
CA SER A 43 1.61 -1.83 -7.80
C SER A 43 0.52 -1.57 -8.86
N ASP A 44 0.21 -2.57 -9.69
CA ASP A 44 -0.87 -2.49 -10.69
C ASP A 44 -2.26 -2.36 -10.02
N MET A 45 -2.46 -2.96 -8.84
CA MET A 45 -3.67 -2.77 -8.02
C MET A 45 -3.80 -1.33 -7.53
N LEU A 46 -2.71 -0.71 -7.05
CA LEU A 46 -2.70 0.69 -6.64
C LEU A 46 -2.97 1.64 -7.82
N GLU A 47 -2.41 1.33 -8.99
CA GLU A 47 -2.72 2.04 -10.24
C GLU A 47 -4.21 1.97 -10.56
N SER A 48 -4.81 0.78 -10.49
CA SER A 48 -6.25 0.60 -10.69
C SER A 48 -7.08 1.40 -9.69
N LEU A 49 -6.65 1.44 -8.42
CA LEU A 49 -7.28 2.27 -7.38
C LEU A 49 -7.19 3.76 -7.72
N ARG A 50 -6.03 4.23 -8.20
CA ARG A 50 -5.83 5.61 -8.63
C ARG A 50 -6.71 5.98 -9.81
N VAL A 51 -6.87 5.09 -10.78
CA VAL A 51 -7.76 5.29 -11.94
C VAL A 51 -9.22 5.33 -11.49
N ALA A 52 -9.67 4.36 -10.69
CA ALA A 52 -11.05 4.28 -10.19
C ALA A 52 -11.43 5.48 -9.29
N PHE A 53 -10.48 5.98 -8.49
CA PHE A 53 -10.69 7.19 -7.68
C PHE A 53 -10.75 8.47 -8.54
N GLY A 54 -10.10 8.49 -9.70
CA GLY A 54 -10.06 9.63 -10.62
C GLY A 54 -9.25 10.83 -10.11
N LYS A 55 -8.62 10.75 -8.94
CA LYS A 55 -7.80 11.82 -8.34
C LYS A 55 -6.49 11.31 -7.77
N ALA A 56 -5.51 12.18 -7.59
CA ALA A 56 -4.22 11.83 -7.00
C ALA A 56 -4.39 11.10 -5.66
N ILE A 57 -3.69 9.97 -5.51
CA ILE A 57 -3.57 9.24 -4.25
C ILE A 57 -2.22 9.60 -3.67
N ASN A 58 -2.21 10.11 -2.44
CA ASN A 58 -1.00 10.47 -1.73
C ASN A 58 -0.69 9.40 -0.67
N PRO A 59 0.09 8.35 -1.01
CA PRO A 59 0.49 7.35 -0.04
C PRO A 59 1.35 7.98 1.05
N SER A 60 1.07 7.63 2.30
CA SER A 60 1.96 7.88 3.44
C SER A 60 2.82 6.67 3.79
N SER A 61 2.36 5.48 3.43
CA SER A 61 3.07 4.22 3.63
C SER A 61 2.48 3.16 2.70
N VAL A 62 3.34 2.29 2.13
CA VAL A 62 2.93 1.16 1.28
C VAL A 62 3.62 -0.12 1.73
N TYR A 63 4.85 -0.39 1.30
CA TYR A 63 5.61 -1.53 1.81
C TYR A 63 6.41 -1.16 3.06
N ARG A 64 6.37 -2.01 4.09
CA ARG A 64 7.26 -1.92 5.25
C ARG A 64 8.03 -3.23 5.38
N CYS A 65 9.35 -3.17 5.37
CA CYS A 65 10.14 -4.31 5.84
C CYS A 65 9.96 -4.49 7.36
N GLU A 66 10.30 -5.67 7.89
CA GLU A 66 10.15 -5.98 9.32
C GLU A 66 10.85 -4.95 10.22
N VAL A 67 12.07 -4.53 9.85
CA VAL A 67 12.84 -3.53 10.61
C VAL A 67 12.09 -2.21 10.69
N HIS A 68 11.59 -1.71 9.55
CA HIS A 68 10.83 -0.47 9.52
C HIS A 68 9.48 -0.59 10.22
N ASN A 69 8.77 -1.72 10.02
CA ASN A 69 7.50 -1.98 10.68
C ASN A 69 7.65 -1.97 12.20
N LYS A 70 8.69 -2.62 12.75
CA LYS A 70 9.01 -2.59 14.17
C LYS A 70 9.36 -1.17 14.65
N ALA A 71 10.17 -0.44 13.89
CA ALA A 71 10.59 0.92 14.24
C ALA A 71 9.41 1.90 14.37
N VAL A 72 8.34 1.70 13.59
CA VAL A 72 7.11 2.52 13.67
C VAL A 72 6.05 1.95 14.63
N GLY A 73 6.38 0.91 15.41
CA GLY A 73 5.45 0.27 16.33
C GLY A 73 4.34 -0.54 15.64
N GLY A 74 4.60 -1.04 14.43
CA GLY A 74 3.66 -1.85 13.67
C GLY A 74 3.40 -3.22 14.30
N SER A 75 2.18 -3.74 14.10
CA SER A 75 1.79 -5.08 14.55
C SER A 75 2.60 -6.18 13.84
N ARG A 76 2.73 -7.35 14.49
CA ARG A 76 3.24 -8.58 13.86
C ARG A 76 2.36 -9.06 12.69
N TRP A 77 1.08 -8.67 12.69
CA TRP A 77 0.10 -8.96 11.64
C TRP A 77 -0.13 -7.73 10.75
N SER A 78 0.93 -6.95 10.49
CA SER A 78 0.84 -5.73 9.70
C SER A 78 0.68 -6.08 8.22
N ALA A 79 -0.40 -5.64 7.58
CA ALA A 79 -0.62 -5.88 6.17
C ALA A 79 0.47 -5.25 5.27
N HIS A 80 1.18 -4.23 5.75
CA HIS A 80 2.29 -3.59 5.01
C HIS A 80 3.51 -4.50 4.80
N THR A 81 3.65 -5.57 5.58
CA THR A 81 4.77 -6.53 5.42
C THR A 81 4.48 -7.58 4.35
N TYR A 82 3.27 -7.60 3.78
CA TYR A 82 2.89 -8.54 2.73
C TYR A 82 3.11 -7.97 1.31
N CYS A 83 3.41 -6.68 1.15
CA CYS A 83 3.40 -6.05 -0.18
C CYS A 83 4.49 -6.58 -1.14
N ASN A 84 5.49 -7.30 -0.65
CA ASN A 84 6.52 -7.98 -1.45
C ASN A 84 6.19 -9.47 -1.71
N LEU A 85 4.98 -9.91 -1.34
CA LEU A 85 4.48 -11.26 -1.56
C LEU A 85 3.42 -11.23 -2.67
N TYR A 86 3.39 -12.30 -3.46
CA TYR A 86 2.31 -12.60 -4.38
C TYR A 86 1.80 -14.00 -4.07
N ASP A 87 0.49 -14.15 -4.06
CA ASP A 87 -0.19 -15.40 -3.78
C ASP A 87 -1.23 -15.61 -4.88
N GLU A 88 -1.15 -16.72 -5.59
CA GLU A 88 -2.05 -17.00 -6.71
C GLU A 88 -3.51 -17.20 -6.27
N ASP A 89 -3.73 -17.70 -5.06
CA ASP A 89 -5.05 -17.94 -4.48
C ASP A 89 -5.63 -16.70 -3.79
N ASN A 90 -4.76 -15.83 -3.26
CA ASN A 90 -5.16 -14.65 -2.49
C ASN A 90 -4.94 -13.31 -3.22
N GLY A 91 -4.28 -13.31 -4.38
CA GLY A 91 -4.05 -12.15 -5.22
C GLY A 91 -2.88 -11.25 -4.77
N PRO A 92 -2.89 -9.96 -5.18
CA PRO A 92 -1.83 -9.02 -4.82
C PRO A 92 -1.96 -8.61 -3.35
N LEU A 93 -1.21 -9.28 -2.48
CA LEU A 93 -1.19 -8.97 -1.06
C LEU A 93 -0.46 -7.65 -0.79
N GLY A 94 -0.92 -6.92 0.22
CA GLY A 94 -0.27 -5.68 0.66
C GLY A 94 -1.22 -4.67 1.27
N ALA A 95 -0.68 -3.50 1.62
CA ALA A 95 -1.42 -2.39 2.20
C ALA A 95 -0.93 -1.02 1.71
N ILE A 96 -1.82 -0.04 1.78
CA ILE A 96 -1.56 1.38 1.55
C ILE A 96 -2.25 2.23 2.61
N ASP A 97 -1.51 3.18 3.18
CA ASP A 97 -2.04 4.24 4.03
C ASP A 97 -2.21 5.51 3.18
N ILE A 98 -3.45 5.88 2.88
CA ILE A 98 -3.79 7.02 2.01
C ILE A 98 -4.10 8.24 2.87
N LYS A 99 -3.32 9.32 2.71
CA LYS A 99 -3.54 10.57 3.47
C LYS A 99 -4.90 11.20 3.12
N ILE A 100 -5.69 11.57 4.13
CA ILE A 100 -6.96 12.30 3.96
C ILE A 100 -6.75 13.81 4.17
N VAL A 101 -5.79 14.42 3.47
CA VAL A 101 -5.53 15.86 3.61
C VAL A 101 -6.50 16.65 2.75
N ARG A 102 -7.35 17.49 3.38
CA ARG A 102 -8.27 18.42 2.71
C ARG A 102 -9.25 17.77 1.72
N ALA A 103 -9.47 16.46 1.82
CA ALA A 103 -10.41 15.74 0.96
C ALA A 103 -11.85 16.18 1.25
N ARG A 104 -12.60 16.53 0.20
CA ARG A 104 -14.04 16.81 0.31
C ARG A 104 -14.77 15.54 0.78
N LYS A 105 -15.89 15.68 1.49
CA LYS A 105 -16.68 14.52 1.98
C LYS A 105 -16.99 13.51 0.86
N ARG A 106 -17.35 14.01 -0.33
CA ARG A 106 -17.61 13.19 -1.52
C ARG A 106 -16.39 12.38 -1.98
N ASP A 107 -15.18 12.93 -1.86
CA ASP A 107 -13.95 12.26 -2.32
C ASP A 107 -13.66 11.03 -1.46
N ARG A 108 -13.93 11.11 -0.15
CA ARG A 108 -13.82 9.96 0.75
C ARG A 108 -14.77 8.84 0.34
N PHE A 109 -16.01 9.18 0.00
CA PHE A 109 -16.99 8.20 -0.47
C PHE A 109 -16.57 7.53 -1.78
N ILE A 110 -16.09 8.31 -2.76
CA ILE A 110 -15.61 7.76 -4.04
C ILE A 110 -14.38 6.87 -3.82
N LEU A 111 -13.43 7.30 -2.98
CA LEU A 111 -12.25 6.50 -2.64
C LEU A 111 -12.64 5.19 -1.97
N LEU A 112 -13.52 5.22 -0.97
CA LEU A 112 -13.99 4.00 -0.29
C LEU A 112 -14.73 3.08 -1.26
N ARG A 113 -15.58 3.62 -2.14
CA ARG A 113 -16.23 2.82 -3.19
C ARG A 113 -15.20 2.14 -4.09
N ALA A 114 -14.17 2.87 -4.55
CA ALA A 114 -13.10 2.30 -5.36
C ALA A 114 -12.33 1.19 -4.64
N ILE A 115 -11.98 1.41 -3.36
CA ILE A 115 -11.35 0.41 -2.48
C ILE A 115 -12.18 -0.89 -2.45
N TYR A 116 -13.48 -0.79 -2.17
CA TYR A 116 -14.34 -1.98 -2.08
C TYR A 116 -14.56 -2.66 -3.45
N THR A 117 -14.76 -1.89 -4.51
CA THR A 117 -14.95 -2.43 -5.86
C THR A 117 -13.73 -3.19 -6.37
N LEU A 118 -12.51 -2.80 -5.95
CA LEU A 118 -11.27 -3.46 -6.35
C LEU A 118 -10.88 -4.64 -5.45
N GLY A 119 -11.69 -4.98 -4.45
CA GLY A 119 -11.50 -6.19 -3.64
C GLY A 119 -10.52 -6.05 -2.48
N PHE A 120 -10.19 -4.82 -2.05
CA PHE A 120 -9.53 -4.61 -0.76
C PHE A 120 -10.42 -5.18 0.35
N ASN A 121 -9.87 -6.09 1.14
CA ASN A 121 -10.61 -6.91 2.10
C ASN A 121 -10.27 -6.56 3.56
N MET A 122 -9.43 -5.54 3.78
CA MET A 122 -9.14 -4.97 5.09
C MET A 122 -9.08 -3.46 4.96
N VAL A 123 -9.95 -2.74 5.68
CA VAL A 123 -10.03 -1.27 5.59
C VAL A 123 -10.14 -0.67 6.99
N GLU A 124 -9.21 0.20 7.34
CA GLU A 124 -9.29 1.02 8.54
C GLU A 124 -9.44 2.50 8.17
N ILE A 125 -10.45 3.16 8.74
CA ILE A 125 -10.62 4.61 8.64
C ILE A 125 -10.02 5.22 9.92
N ALA A 126 -8.87 5.86 9.81
CA ALA A 126 -8.20 6.57 10.90
C ALA A 126 -8.34 8.09 10.73
N ASP A 127 -7.98 8.86 11.77
CA ASP A 127 -8.13 10.32 11.78
C ASP A 127 -7.37 11.03 10.64
N LYS A 128 -6.19 10.51 10.27
CA LYS A 128 -5.27 11.16 9.31
C LYS A 128 -5.13 10.42 7.98
N HIS A 129 -5.52 9.15 7.92
CA HIS A 129 -5.37 8.30 6.74
C HIS A 129 -6.48 7.24 6.65
N ILE A 130 -6.68 6.69 5.46
CA ILE A 130 -7.40 5.43 5.25
C ILE A 130 -6.35 4.36 4.99
N HIS A 131 -6.35 3.31 5.81
CA HIS A 131 -5.59 2.10 5.53
C HIS A 131 -6.45 1.18 4.67
N ALA A 132 -5.92 0.73 3.54
CA ALA A 132 -6.57 -0.25 2.68
C ALA A 132 -5.58 -1.37 2.38
N ALA A 133 -6.01 -2.61 2.58
CA ALA A 133 -5.18 -3.78 2.39
C ALA A 133 -5.93 -4.95 1.72
N ILE A 134 -5.13 -5.81 1.10
CA ILE A 134 -5.51 -7.16 0.68
C ILE A 134 -4.66 -8.11 1.51
N VAL A 135 -5.32 -8.89 2.36
CA VAL A 135 -4.70 -9.89 3.23
C VAL A 135 -5.23 -11.29 2.89
N PRO A 136 -4.46 -12.36 3.13
CA PRO A 136 -4.91 -13.72 2.85
C PRO A 136 -6.06 -14.14 3.78
N LYS A 137 -6.84 -15.17 3.38
CA LYS A 137 -8.01 -15.65 4.14
C LYS A 137 -7.74 -15.98 5.62
N GLY A 138 -6.55 -16.48 5.93
CA GLY A 138 -6.14 -16.81 7.30
C GLY A 138 -5.72 -15.62 8.17
N HIS A 139 -5.68 -14.40 7.61
CA HIS A 139 -5.25 -13.22 8.34
C HIS A 139 -6.32 -12.80 9.36
N PRO A 140 -5.96 -12.39 10.61
CA PRO A 140 -6.93 -12.00 11.64
C PRO A 140 -7.85 -10.83 11.26
N MET A 141 -7.46 -10.06 10.24
CA MET A 141 -8.18 -8.90 9.73
C MET A 141 -8.84 -9.13 8.37
N TYR A 142 -8.87 -10.37 7.88
CA TYR A 142 -9.55 -10.72 6.63
C TYR A 142 -11.04 -10.34 6.69
N MET A 143 -11.51 -9.63 5.66
CA MET A 143 -12.88 -9.10 5.53
C MET A 143 -13.31 -8.15 6.66
N LYS A 144 -12.37 -7.48 7.34
CA LYS A 144 -12.68 -6.53 8.41
C LYS A 144 -12.59 -5.08 7.95
N HIS A 145 -13.66 -4.33 8.23
CA HIS A 145 -13.71 -2.89 8.04
C HIS A 145 -14.03 -2.22 9.38
N TYR A 146 -13.20 -1.27 9.81
CA TYR A 146 -13.34 -0.65 11.13
C TYR A 146 -12.83 0.80 11.13
N SER A 147 -13.21 1.56 12.15
CA SER A 147 -12.67 2.88 12.41
C SER A 147 -11.68 2.83 13.57
N GLY A 148 -10.44 3.23 13.31
CA GLY A 148 -9.39 3.33 14.32
C GLY A 148 -9.54 4.64 15.09
N PHE A 149 -10.24 4.62 16.23
CA PHE A 149 -10.12 5.70 17.21
C PHE A 149 -8.90 5.40 18.07
N LYS A 150 -7.86 6.24 18.01
CA LYS A 150 -6.92 6.27 19.13
C LYS A 150 -7.66 6.89 20.30
N SER A 151 -8.00 6.10 21.32
CA SER A 151 -8.31 6.70 22.63
C SER A 151 -7.11 7.55 23.01
N LYS A 152 -7.36 8.84 23.27
CA LYS A 152 -6.35 9.74 23.79
C LYS A 152 -5.83 9.26 25.14
#